data_AF-A2G4N7-F1
#
_entry.id   AF-A2G4N7-F1
#
_cell.length_a   1.000
_cell.length_b   1.000
_cell.length_c   1.000
_cell.angle_alpha   90.00
_cell.angle_beta   90.00
_cell.angle_gamma   90.00
#
_symmetry.space_group_name_H-M   'P 1'
#
loop_
_entity.id
_entity.type
_entity.pdbx_description
1 polymer ?
#
loop_
_entity_poly.entity_id
_entity_poly.type
_entity_poly.pdbx_seq_one_letter_code
_entity_poly.pdbx_strand_id
1 'polypeptide(L)'
;MDAASFFDADGGVKEMNLDDSESMKWYKELENDADITVSTTEDITSLKPKVVNVIALAQYSCNKLNLVSIASTIRNAEYKPKRIKAVVIRIRDPKATGLVFSNGKINIVGCRSVEDAKRAAHKFRKMLQQIGYDVKLVNITISSIVATIHTPFNIAIAQIASADGHKLFCQYRPEKFAGLIYRLTDPQCTMLIFQSGSIVLTAKSEDDLTAGSNWIYPVLQKFEKKSMSELLI
;
A
#
# COMPACT_ATOMS: atom_id res chain seq x y z
N MET A 1 8.56 8.96 4.30
CA MET A 1 7.28 8.90 5.04
C MET A 1 7.47 8.09 6.33
N ASP A 2 6.69 8.36 7.39
CA ASP A 2 6.70 7.53 8.60
C ASP A 2 5.76 6.32 8.42
N ALA A 3 6.31 5.12 8.52
CA ALA A 3 5.58 3.86 8.40
C ALA A 3 4.42 3.73 9.41
N ALA A 4 4.43 4.53 10.46
CA ALA A 4 3.36 4.65 11.44
C ALA A 4 1.99 5.02 10.89
N SER A 5 1.92 5.83 9.83
CA SER A 5 0.64 6.38 9.35
C SER A 5 -0.33 5.27 8.93
N PHE A 6 0.21 4.15 8.44
CA PHE A 6 -0.52 2.98 7.96
C PHE A 6 -1.15 2.13 9.05
N PHE A 7 -0.79 2.34 10.32
CA PHE A 7 -1.21 1.45 11.41
C PHE A 7 -2.03 2.15 12.47
N ASP A 8 -3.01 1.44 13.01
CA ASP A 8 -3.72 1.84 14.21
C ASP A 8 -2.86 1.62 15.49
N ALA A 9 -3.41 1.99 16.64
CA ALA A 9 -2.71 1.90 17.92
C ALA A 9 -2.38 0.45 18.34
N ASP A 10 -3.10 -0.54 17.81
CA ASP A 10 -2.98 -1.96 18.12
C ASP A 10 -2.17 -2.73 17.07
N GLY A 11 -1.72 -2.03 16.02
CA GLY A 11 -0.96 -2.58 14.91
C GLY A 11 -1.81 -3.18 13.80
N GLY A 12 -3.11 -2.91 13.74
CA GLY A 12 -3.92 -3.16 12.54
C GLY A 12 -3.58 -2.18 11.42
N VAL A 13 -3.78 -2.60 10.17
CA VAL A 13 -3.60 -1.74 9.00
C VAL A 13 -4.85 -0.88 8.83
N LYS A 14 -4.68 0.44 8.76
CA LYS A 14 -5.79 1.35 8.48
C LYS A 14 -6.28 1.17 7.04
N GLU A 15 -7.58 1.14 6.86
CA GLU A 15 -8.18 1.18 5.52
C GLU A 15 -7.96 2.55 4.86
N MET A 16 -7.90 2.55 3.53
CA MET A 16 -7.79 3.79 2.76
C MET A 16 -9.04 4.66 2.96
N ASN A 17 -8.84 5.88 3.46
CA ASN A 17 -9.90 6.84 3.73
C ASN A 17 -9.48 8.26 3.29
N LEU A 18 -10.38 8.99 2.60
CA LEU A 18 -10.16 10.38 2.16
C LEU A 18 -9.90 11.36 3.30
N ASP A 19 -10.37 11.06 4.51
CA ASP A 19 -10.17 11.91 5.68
C ASP A 19 -8.78 11.72 6.33
N ASP A 20 -8.00 10.72 5.91
CA ASP A 20 -6.61 10.52 6.37
C ASP A 20 -5.62 11.26 5.45
N SER A 21 -5.33 12.51 5.82
CA SER A 21 -4.43 13.39 5.06
C SER A 21 -3.00 12.85 4.91
N GLU A 22 -2.46 12.11 5.89
CA GLU A 22 -1.10 11.57 5.80
C GLU A 22 -1.04 10.45 4.77
N SER A 23 -1.98 9.50 4.85
CA SER A 23 -2.09 8.42 3.87
C SER A 23 -2.33 8.96 2.46
N MET A 24 -3.22 9.95 2.30
CA MET A 24 -3.51 10.57 1.01
C MET A 24 -2.29 11.27 0.40
N LYS A 25 -1.47 11.93 1.24
CA LYS A 25 -0.22 12.53 0.78
C LYS A 25 0.73 11.48 0.19
N TRP A 26 0.85 10.32 0.81
CA TRP A 26 1.71 9.25 0.30
C TRP A 26 1.20 8.60 -0.96
N TYR A 27 -0.11 8.35 -1.06
CA TYR A 27 -0.67 7.84 -2.31
C TYR A 27 -0.46 8.83 -3.46
N LYS A 28 -0.46 10.13 -3.19
CA LYS A 28 -0.09 11.16 -4.17
C LYS A 28 1.40 11.20 -4.47
N GLU A 29 2.27 10.94 -3.49
CA GLU A 29 3.71 10.78 -3.73
C GLU A 29 3.98 9.57 -4.65
N LEU A 30 3.24 8.46 -4.45
CA LEU A 30 3.31 7.31 -5.34
C LEU A 30 2.93 7.67 -6.78
N GLU A 31 1.89 8.48 -7.00
CA GLU A 31 1.50 8.95 -8.36
C GLU A 31 2.68 9.57 -9.13
N ASN A 32 3.62 10.22 -8.43
CA ASN A 32 4.74 10.94 -9.00
C ASN A 32 6.04 10.12 -9.03
N ASP A 33 6.02 8.86 -8.57
CA ASP A 33 7.21 8.01 -8.57
C ASP A 33 7.57 7.63 -10.02
N ALA A 34 8.80 7.98 -10.45
CA ALA A 34 9.29 7.80 -11.83
C ALA A 34 9.33 6.33 -12.29
N ASP A 35 9.18 5.39 -11.35
CA ASP A 35 9.00 3.97 -11.60
C ASP A 35 7.61 3.62 -12.23
N ILE A 36 6.68 4.57 -12.34
CA ILE A 36 5.34 4.42 -12.96
C ILE A 36 5.36 4.51 -14.49
N THR A 37 6.34 5.21 -15.06
CA THR A 37 6.53 5.32 -16.50
C THR A 37 7.45 4.20 -16.97
N VAL A 38 6.89 3.09 -17.48
CA VAL A 38 7.27 2.41 -18.74
C VAL A 38 6.44 1.13 -18.84
N SER A 39 5.41 1.16 -19.68
CA SER A 39 5.03 0.04 -20.54
C SER A 39 4.52 0.63 -21.86
N THR A 40 5.39 1.37 -22.53
CA THR A 40 5.17 1.71 -23.93
C THR A 40 5.45 0.44 -24.73
N THR A 41 4.55 0.12 -25.66
CA THR A 41 4.62 -0.95 -26.66
C THR A 41 4.50 -2.39 -26.15
N GLU A 42 3.27 -2.91 -26.10
CA GLU A 42 2.83 -4.21 -26.67
C GLU A 42 1.34 -4.41 -26.32
N ASP A 43 0.58 -5.00 -27.25
CA ASP A 43 -0.89 -5.11 -27.31
C ASP A 43 -1.62 -5.16 -25.94
N ILE A 44 -2.12 -4.01 -25.48
CA ILE A 44 -2.65 -3.83 -24.11
C ILE A 44 -4.09 -4.34 -24.01
N THR A 45 -4.26 -5.67 -23.99
CA THR A 45 -5.48 -6.32 -23.52
C THR A 45 -5.53 -6.44 -22.00
N SER A 46 -4.39 -6.29 -21.32
CA SER A 46 -4.31 -6.30 -19.85
C SER A 46 -3.24 -5.35 -19.32
N LEU A 47 -3.58 -4.55 -18.30
CA LEU A 47 -2.61 -3.74 -17.57
C LEU A 47 -2.05 -4.54 -16.40
N LYS A 48 -0.74 -4.77 -16.40
CA LYS A 48 -0.06 -5.52 -15.33
C LYS A 48 0.27 -4.62 -14.14
N PRO A 49 -0.25 -4.89 -12.93
CA PRO A 49 0.11 -4.14 -11.73
C PRO A 49 1.60 -4.31 -11.37
N LYS A 50 2.31 -3.22 -11.13
CA LYS A 50 3.67 -3.21 -10.59
C LYS A 50 3.62 -3.02 -9.08
N VAL A 51 4.00 -4.03 -8.31
CA VAL A 51 4.05 -3.95 -6.83
C VAL A 51 5.09 -2.93 -6.39
N VAL A 52 4.67 -1.96 -5.57
CA VAL A 52 5.53 -0.90 -5.03
C VAL A 52 5.77 -1.03 -3.54
N ASN A 53 4.83 -1.66 -2.82
CA ASN A 53 4.94 -1.86 -1.38
C ASN A 53 4.14 -3.09 -0.93
N VAL A 54 4.69 -3.83 0.03
CA VAL A 54 4.02 -4.93 0.73
C VAL A 54 3.97 -4.61 2.21
N ILE A 55 2.77 -4.71 2.79
CA ILE A 55 2.49 -4.57 4.21
C ILE A 55 2.18 -5.96 4.76
N ALA A 56 3.03 -6.45 5.66
CA ALA A 56 2.87 -7.74 6.30
C ALA A 56 2.88 -7.62 7.82
N LEU A 57 2.09 -8.46 8.48
CA LEU A 57 2.07 -8.63 9.92
C LEU A 57 2.77 -9.96 10.27
N ALA A 58 3.83 -9.90 11.05
CA ALA A 58 4.49 -11.07 11.62
C ALA A 58 4.13 -11.19 13.11
N GLN A 59 3.54 -12.32 13.51
CA GLN A 59 3.30 -12.65 14.91
C GLN A 59 4.44 -13.53 15.44
N TYR A 60 4.98 -13.15 16.59
CA TYR A 60 5.94 -13.96 17.33
C TYR A 60 5.32 -14.57 18.58
N SER A 61 5.92 -15.63 19.11
CA SER A 61 5.42 -16.40 20.25
C SER A 61 5.48 -15.64 21.58
N CYS A 62 6.28 -14.57 21.67
CA CYS A 62 6.42 -13.78 22.88
C CYS A 62 5.28 -12.76 22.96
N ASN A 63 4.57 -12.73 24.09
CA ASN A 63 3.43 -11.83 24.32
C ASN A 63 3.80 -10.54 25.06
N LYS A 64 5.07 -10.39 25.50
CA LYS A 64 5.55 -9.22 26.24
C LYS A 64 6.99 -8.86 25.87
N LEU A 65 7.13 -7.89 24.97
CA LEU A 65 8.40 -7.27 24.61
C LEU A 65 8.58 -5.94 25.35
N ASN A 66 9.78 -5.73 25.93
CA ASN A 66 10.12 -4.46 26.54
C ASN A 66 10.66 -3.50 25.46
N LEU A 67 9.78 -2.63 24.98
CA LEU A 67 10.08 -1.69 23.90
C LEU A 67 11.24 -0.74 24.24
N VAL A 68 11.38 -0.33 25.50
CA VAL A 68 12.46 0.55 25.94
C VAL A 68 13.82 -0.16 25.83
N SER A 69 13.88 -1.42 26.29
CA SER A 69 15.09 -2.24 26.21
C SER A 69 15.50 -2.53 24.76
N ILE A 70 14.52 -2.81 23.89
CA ILE A 70 14.76 -3.04 22.45
C ILE A 70 15.34 -1.77 21.81
N ALA A 71 14.74 -0.61 22.10
CA ALA A 71 15.17 0.67 21.54
C ALA A 71 16.55 1.11 22.03
N SER A 72 16.92 0.81 23.28
CA SER A 72 18.26 1.13 23.80
C SER A 72 19.35 0.21 23.26
N THR A 73 19.00 -1.03 22.91
CA THR A 73 19.98 -2.05 22.50
C THR A 73 20.23 -2.04 20.99
N ILE A 74 19.18 -1.83 20.19
CA ILE A 74 19.27 -1.87 18.72
C ILE A 74 19.62 -0.48 18.19
N ARG A 75 20.80 -0.34 17.58
CA ARG A 75 21.30 0.96 17.06
C ARG A 75 20.36 1.65 16.05
N ASN A 76 19.69 0.88 15.21
CA ASN A 76 18.77 1.40 14.18
C ASN A 76 17.30 1.35 14.63
N ALA A 77 17.05 1.41 15.94
CA ALA A 77 15.72 1.45 16.51
C ALA A 77 15.36 2.87 16.98
N GLU A 78 14.16 3.32 16.64
CA GLU A 78 13.59 4.57 17.09
C GLU A 78 12.34 4.29 17.93
N TYR A 79 12.26 4.83 19.15
CA TYR A 79 11.08 4.71 20.01
C TYR A 79 10.57 6.08 20.43
N LYS A 80 9.37 6.42 19.97
CA LYS A 80 8.69 7.69 20.29
C LYS A 80 7.27 7.38 20.77
N PRO A 81 7.06 6.99 22.04
CA PRO A 81 5.78 6.51 22.57
C PRO A 81 4.64 7.53 22.47
N LYS A 82 4.97 8.83 22.47
CA LYS A 82 3.99 9.91 22.24
C LYS A 82 3.40 9.91 20.82
N ARG A 83 4.13 9.34 19.86
CA ARG A 83 3.74 9.27 18.45
C ARG A 83 3.14 7.90 18.12
N ILE A 84 3.86 6.82 18.41
CA ILE A 84 3.41 5.44 18.24
C ILE A 84 3.89 4.60 19.41
N LYS A 85 3.02 3.73 19.93
CA LYS A 85 3.34 2.74 20.97
C LYS A 85 4.08 1.51 20.40
N ALA A 86 5.05 1.75 19.52
CA ALA A 86 5.85 0.72 18.87
C ALA A 86 7.29 1.21 18.65
N VAL A 87 8.24 0.27 18.59
CA VAL A 87 9.64 0.54 18.23
C VAL A 87 9.79 0.39 16.73
N VAL A 88 10.32 1.41 16.06
CA VAL A 88 10.57 1.39 14.62
C VAL A 88 12.00 0.92 14.38
N ILE A 89 12.17 -0.21 13.71
CA ILE A 89 13.47 -0.79 13.35
C ILE A 89 13.61 -0.79 11.84
N ARG A 90 14.74 -0.32 11.30
CA ARG A 90 15.00 -0.32 9.85
C ARG A 90 16.13 -1.28 9.47
N ILE A 91 15.88 -2.08 8.44
CA ILE A 91 16.87 -2.97 7.82
C ILE A 91 17.02 -2.62 6.33
N ARG A 92 18.23 -2.82 5.79
CA ARG A 92 18.59 -2.43 4.41
C ARG A 92 18.42 -3.54 3.39
N ASP A 93 18.64 -4.78 3.81
CA ASP A 93 18.52 -5.97 2.97
C ASP A 93 17.65 -7.01 3.70
N PRO A 94 16.50 -7.44 3.15
CA PRO A 94 15.74 -6.65 2.20
C PRO A 94 15.38 -5.29 2.81
N LYS A 95 15.14 -4.27 1.99
CA LYS A 95 14.78 -2.94 2.49
C LYS A 95 13.42 -3.04 3.19
N ALA A 96 13.40 -2.90 4.51
CA ALA A 96 12.18 -3.02 5.29
C ALA A 96 12.22 -2.18 6.57
N THR A 97 11.05 -1.71 6.99
CA THR A 97 10.82 -1.07 8.28
C THR A 97 9.86 -1.93 9.08
N GLY A 98 10.31 -2.37 10.26
CA GLY A 98 9.53 -3.15 11.21
C GLY A 98 9.04 -2.26 12.35
N LEU A 99 7.74 -2.26 12.62
CA LEU A 99 7.15 -1.63 13.81
C LEU A 99 6.88 -2.74 14.83
N VAL A 100 7.70 -2.79 15.87
CA VAL A 100 7.63 -3.80 16.92
C VAL A 100 6.70 -3.33 18.03
N PHE A 101 5.64 -4.08 18.26
CA PHE A 101 4.67 -3.83 19.32
C PHE A 101 5.00 -4.67 20.57
N SER A 102 4.56 -4.21 21.73
CA SER A 102 4.80 -4.88 23.02
C SER A 102 4.16 -6.27 23.10
N ASN A 103 3.12 -6.52 22.29
CA ASN A 103 2.40 -7.79 22.21
C ASN A 103 3.08 -8.86 21.32
N GLY A 104 4.30 -8.58 20.82
CA GLY A 104 5.03 -9.51 19.95
C GLY A 104 4.57 -9.52 18.50
N LYS A 105 3.76 -8.55 18.08
CA LYS A 105 3.50 -8.27 16.66
C LYS A 105 4.60 -7.39 16.08
N ILE A 106 4.98 -7.66 14.84
CA ILE A 106 5.80 -6.76 14.05
C ILE A 106 5.10 -6.49 12.72
N ASN A 107 4.77 -5.22 12.48
CA ASN A 107 4.32 -4.79 11.16
C ASN A 107 5.52 -4.45 10.29
N ILE A 108 5.56 -5.02 9.09
CA ILE A 108 6.67 -4.91 8.15
C ILE A 108 6.16 -4.15 6.93
N VAL A 109 6.87 -3.08 6.56
CA VAL A 109 6.59 -2.28 5.35
C VAL A 109 7.86 -1.95 4.58
N GLY A 110 7.70 -1.51 3.33
CA GLY A 110 8.78 -1.04 2.47
C GLY A 110 9.40 -2.13 1.59
N CYS A 111 8.94 -3.37 1.73
CA CYS A 111 9.30 -4.47 0.84
C CYS A 111 8.61 -4.32 -0.51
N ARG A 112 9.27 -4.72 -1.60
CA ARG A 112 8.71 -4.71 -2.97
C ARG A 112 8.17 -6.07 -3.42
N SER A 113 8.26 -7.10 -2.57
CA SER A 113 7.70 -8.43 -2.83
C SER A 113 7.26 -9.12 -1.53
N VAL A 114 6.39 -10.12 -1.67
CA VAL A 114 5.92 -10.95 -0.56
C VAL A 114 7.07 -11.80 0.02
N GLU A 115 7.97 -12.27 -0.83
CA GLU A 115 9.17 -13.03 -0.43
C GLU A 115 10.09 -12.16 0.42
N ASP A 116 10.27 -10.89 0.05
CA ASP A 116 11.07 -9.94 0.82
C ASP A 116 10.47 -9.65 2.19
N ALA A 117 9.15 -9.50 2.27
CA ALA A 117 8.45 -9.37 3.55
C ALA A 117 8.67 -10.60 4.44
N LYS A 118 8.61 -11.81 3.89
CA LYS A 118 8.91 -13.05 4.61
C LYS A 118 10.38 -13.09 5.08
N ARG A 119 11.33 -12.75 4.22
CA ARG A 119 12.77 -12.68 4.57
C ARG A 119 13.03 -11.64 5.66
N ALA A 120 12.38 -10.48 5.59
CA ALA A 120 12.44 -9.43 6.62
C ALA A 120 11.93 -9.95 7.98
N ALA A 121 10.81 -10.66 8.01
CA ALA A 121 10.26 -11.24 9.23
C ALA A 121 11.26 -12.20 9.92
N HIS A 122 11.96 -13.02 9.14
CA HIS A 122 13.03 -13.88 9.68
C HIS A 122 14.24 -13.09 10.19
N LYS A 123 14.60 -11.97 9.53
CA LYS A 123 15.67 -11.09 10.02
C LYS A 123 15.30 -10.41 11.33
N PHE A 124 14.08 -9.88 11.46
CA PHE A 124 13.60 -9.30 12.72
C PHE A 124 13.58 -10.34 13.85
N ARG A 125 13.18 -11.59 13.57
CA ARG A 125 13.28 -12.69 14.54
C ARG A 125 14.70 -12.84 15.08
N LYS A 126 15.69 -12.93 14.19
CA LYS A 126 17.10 -13.10 14.57
C LYS A 126 17.62 -11.94 15.41
N MET A 127 17.23 -10.71 15.06
CA MET A 127 17.61 -9.51 15.84
C MET A 127 17.06 -9.57 17.27
N LEU A 128 15.79 -9.98 17.45
CA LEU A 128 15.20 -10.14 18.78
C LEU A 128 15.86 -11.27 19.59
N GLN A 129 16.25 -12.37 18.93
CA GLN A 129 16.99 -13.46 19.59
C GLN A 129 18.38 -13.02 20.05
N GLN A 130 19.08 -12.20 19.26
CA GLN A 130 20.42 -11.70 19.59
C GLN A 130 20.45 -10.80 20.84
N ILE A 131 19.34 -10.13 21.14
CA ILE A 131 19.21 -9.29 22.35
C ILE A 131 18.61 -10.06 23.54
N GLY A 132 18.44 -11.38 23.43
CA GLY A 132 18.05 -12.26 24.54
C GLY A 132 16.56 -12.61 24.64
N TYR A 133 15.73 -12.26 23.63
CA TYR A 133 14.34 -12.72 23.61
C TYR A 133 14.21 -14.11 22.96
N ASP A 134 13.59 -15.06 23.65
CA ASP A 134 13.17 -16.32 23.02
C ASP A 134 11.89 -16.10 22.19
N VAL A 135 12.08 -15.79 20.91
CA VAL A 135 10.99 -15.58 19.95
C VAL A 135 11.00 -16.65 18.85
N LYS A 136 9.82 -17.22 18.62
CA LYS A 136 9.51 -18.08 17.47
C LYS A 136 8.51 -17.36 16.60
N LEU A 137 8.68 -17.47 15.29
CA LEU A 137 7.72 -16.95 14.33
C LEU A 137 6.50 -17.88 14.33
N VAL A 138 5.32 -17.34 14.65
CA VAL A 138 4.06 -18.08 14.71
C VAL A 138 3.36 -18.03 13.37
N ASN A 139 3.15 -16.82 12.83
CA ASN A 139 2.56 -16.63 11.52
C ASN A 139 3.12 -15.38 10.84
N ILE A 140 2.95 -15.34 9.52
CA ILE A 140 3.12 -14.14 8.70
C ILE A 140 1.85 -14.01 7.88
N THR A 141 1.17 -12.88 8.02
CA THR A 141 -0.04 -12.55 7.27
C THR A 141 0.25 -11.36 6.37
N ILE A 142 -0.05 -11.47 5.07
CA ILE A 142 -0.01 -10.32 4.17
C ILE A 142 -1.28 -9.52 4.41
N SER A 143 -1.12 -8.28 4.87
CA SER A 143 -2.24 -7.41 5.20
C SER A 143 -2.66 -6.60 3.99
N SER A 144 -1.69 -6.14 3.18
CA SER A 144 -1.95 -5.35 1.99
C SER A 144 -0.75 -5.37 1.05
N ILE A 145 -1.03 -5.41 -0.24
CA ILE A 145 -0.09 -5.22 -1.33
C ILE A 145 -0.56 -3.96 -2.07
N VAL A 146 0.37 -3.02 -2.25
CA VAL A 146 0.15 -1.80 -3.01
C VAL A 146 0.90 -1.92 -4.32
N ALA A 147 0.17 -1.74 -5.42
CA ALA A 147 0.70 -1.74 -6.78
C ALA A 147 0.31 -0.47 -7.52
N THR A 148 1.02 -0.19 -8.60
CA THR A 148 0.74 0.95 -9.48
C THR A 148 0.54 0.47 -10.90
N ILE A 149 -0.31 1.19 -11.63
CA ILE A 149 -0.60 1.00 -13.05
C ILE A 149 -0.70 2.39 -13.68
N HIS A 150 -0.32 2.51 -14.95
CA HIS A 150 -0.50 3.72 -15.73
C HIS A 150 -1.21 3.40 -17.04
N THR A 151 -2.28 4.13 -17.35
CA THR A 151 -2.95 4.08 -18.65
C THR A 151 -2.25 5.03 -19.63
N PRO A 152 -2.21 4.73 -20.94
CA PRO A 152 -1.62 5.62 -21.94
C PRO A 152 -2.49 6.85 -22.24
N PHE A 153 -3.63 7.00 -21.58
CA PHE A 153 -4.62 8.04 -21.80
C PHE A 153 -5.09 8.68 -20.49
N ASN A 154 -5.61 9.90 -20.58
CA ASN A 154 -6.20 10.62 -19.46
C ASN A 154 -7.62 10.12 -19.18
N ILE A 155 -8.04 10.18 -17.92
CA ILE A 155 -9.31 9.60 -17.46
C ILE A 155 -10.28 10.71 -17.02
N ALA A 156 -11.53 10.64 -17.49
CA ALA A 156 -12.61 11.53 -17.04
C ALA A 156 -13.20 11.06 -15.69
N ILE A 157 -12.41 11.12 -14.61
CA ILE A 157 -12.78 10.58 -13.27
C ILE A 157 -14.10 11.14 -12.71
N ALA A 158 -14.43 12.39 -13.02
CA ALA A 158 -15.70 13.00 -12.61
C ALA A 158 -16.91 12.31 -13.27
N GLN A 159 -16.78 11.91 -14.55
CA GLN A 159 -17.83 11.21 -15.26
C GLN A 159 -18.02 9.78 -14.72
N ILE A 160 -16.92 9.09 -14.39
CA ILE A 160 -16.97 7.77 -13.73
C ILE A 160 -17.74 7.87 -12.41
N ALA A 161 -17.40 8.87 -11.58
CA ALA A 161 -18.03 9.05 -10.28
C ALA A 161 -19.54 9.35 -10.36
N SER A 162 -19.98 10.01 -11.43
CA SER A 162 -21.40 10.32 -11.67
C SER A 162 -22.16 9.25 -12.47
N ALA A 163 -21.47 8.29 -13.08
CA ALA A 163 -22.10 7.31 -13.96
C ALA A 163 -22.94 6.29 -13.20
N ASP A 164 -24.13 6.00 -13.75
CA ASP A 164 -25.01 4.95 -13.24
C ASP A 164 -24.28 3.60 -13.27
N GLY A 165 -24.39 2.85 -12.17
CA GLY A 165 -23.66 1.59 -11.97
C GLY A 165 -22.28 1.72 -11.32
N HIS A 166 -21.61 2.88 -11.41
CA HIS A 166 -20.28 3.09 -10.79
C HIS A 166 -20.33 3.91 -9.51
N LYS A 167 -21.34 4.79 -9.37
CA LYS A 167 -21.49 5.72 -8.24
C LYS A 167 -21.40 5.05 -6.85
N LEU A 168 -21.94 3.83 -6.70
CA LEU A 168 -21.94 3.10 -5.42
C LEU A 168 -20.54 2.61 -5.01
N PHE A 169 -19.64 2.44 -5.98
CA PHE A 169 -18.27 1.98 -5.76
C PHE A 169 -17.28 3.15 -5.62
N CYS A 170 -17.73 4.37 -5.92
CA CYS A 170 -16.89 5.55 -6.07
C CYS A 170 -16.99 6.49 -4.86
N GLN A 171 -15.85 7.01 -4.42
CA GLN A 171 -15.76 8.18 -3.54
C GLN A 171 -14.86 9.22 -4.20
N TYR A 172 -15.47 10.28 -4.73
CA TYR A 172 -14.77 11.40 -5.35
C TYR A 172 -15.17 12.70 -4.65
N ARG A 173 -14.17 13.37 -4.08
CA ARG A 173 -14.34 14.68 -3.41
C ARG A 173 -13.16 15.58 -3.80
N PRO A 174 -13.21 16.24 -4.98
CA PRO A 174 -12.07 16.99 -5.52
C PRO A 174 -11.56 18.09 -4.59
N GLU A 175 -12.44 18.65 -3.75
CA GLU A 175 -12.07 19.64 -2.73
C GLU A 175 -11.16 19.06 -1.63
N LYS A 176 -11.32 17.77 -1.31
CA LYS A 176 -10.49 17.07 -0.31
C LYS A 176 -9.29 16.39 -0.93
N PHE A 177 -9.47 15.74 -2.08
CA PHE A 177 -8.44 14.96 -2.74
C PHE A 177 -8.70 14.86 -4.25
N ALA A 178 -7.64 14.97 -5.05
CA ALA A 178 -7.74 15.05 -6.52
C ALA A 178 -8.06 13.71 -7.20
N GLY A 179 -7.82 12.57 -6.55
CA GLY A 179 -8.11 11.25 -7.09
C GLY A 179 -9.49 10.71 -6.70
N LEU A 180 -10.00 9.79 -7.52
CA LEU A 180 -11.20 9.00 -7.27
C LEU A 180 -10.83 7.72 -6.51
N ILE A 181 -11.46 7.43 -5.38
CA ILE A 181 -11.38 6.09 -4.77
C ILE A 181 -12.46 5.21 -5.38
N TYR A 182 -12.06 4.06 -5.91
CA TYR A 182 -12.94 3.02 -6.44
C TYR A 182 -12.77 1.74 -5.62
N ARG A 183 -13.84 1.18 -5.05
CA ARG A 183 -13.78 -0.04 -4.23
C ARG A 183 -14.55 -1.18 -4.88
N LEU A 184 -13.86 -2.29 -5.10
CA LEU A 184 -14.45 -3.57 -5.50
C LEU A 184 -14.53 -4.50 -4.29
N THR A 185 -15.62 -5.26 -4.22
CA THR A 185 -15.82 -6.31 -3.21
C THR A 185 -15.42 -7.68 -3.70
N ASP A 186 -15.51 -7.91 -5.01
CA ASP A 186 -15.12 -9.14 -5.68
C ASP A 186 -14.63 -8.80 -7.10
N PRO A 187 -13.31 -8.79 -7.37
CA PRO A 187 -12.20 -9.06 -6.44
C PRO A 187 -12.10 -8.01 -5.32
N GLN A 188 -11.51 -8.37 -4.17
CA GLN A 188 -11.34 -7.44 -3.05
C GLN A 188 -10.17 -6.47 -3.31
N CYS A 189 -10.46 -5.36 -3.98
CA CYS A 189 -9.45 -4.38 -4.40
C CYS A 189 -9.96 -2.94 -4.22
N THR A 190 -9.10 -2.06 -3.71
CA THR A 190 -9.35 -0.60 -3.68
C THR A 190 -8.37 0.09 -4.61
N MET A 191 -8.87 0.99 -5.44
CA MET A 191 -8.09 1.71 -6.45
C MET A 191 -8.21 3.21 -6.22
N LEU A 192 -7.10 3.92 -6.38
CA LEU A 192 -7.05 5.36 -6.42
C LEU A 192 -6.71 5.77 -7.85
N ILE A 193 -7.68 6.36 -8.53
CA ILE A 193 -7.62 6.67 -9.96
C ILE A 193 -7.41 8.18 -10.12
N PHE A 194 -6.39 8.57 -10.87
CA PHE A 194 -6.07 9.96 -11.16
C PHE A 194 -6.45 10.33 -12.59
N GLN A 195 -6.73 11.62 -12.82
CA GLN A 195 -7.06 12.13 -14.16
C GLN A 195 -5.90 11.94 -15.17
N SER A 196 -4.66 11.85 -14.68
CA SER A 196 -3.43 11.61 -15.43
C SER A 196 -3.33 10.21 -16.05
N GLY A 197 -4.20 9.27 -15.68
CA GLY A 197 -4.08 7.87 -16.07
C GLY A 197 -3.30 7.01 -15.08
N SER A 198 -2.67 7.61 -14.08
CA SER A 198 -2.05 6.89 -12.98
C SER A 198 -3.10 6.27 -12.05
N ILE A 199 -2.83 5.05 -11.59
CA ILE A 199 -3.71 4.28 -10.72
C ILE A 199 -2.87 3.62 -9.64
N VAL A 200 -3.27 3.78 -8.38
CA VAL A 200 -2.72 3.01 -7.25
C VAL A 200 -3.73 1.97 -6.82
N LEU A 201 -3.35 0.69 -6.82
CA LEU A 201 -4.18 -0.43 -6.42
C LEU A 201 -3.71 -0.99 -5.08
N THR A 202 -4.66 -1.33 -4.22
CA THR A 202 -4.42 -1.95 -2.92
C THR A 202 -5.31 -3.19 -2.80
N ALA A 203 -4.72 -4.36 -2.57
CA ALA A 203 -5.45 -5.61 -2.32
C ALA A 203 -4.70 -6.50 -1.31
N LYS A 204 -5.27 -7.65 -0.92
CA LYS A 204 -4.61 -8.61 -0.01
C LYS A 204 -3.74 -9.64 -0.73
N SER A 205 -4.00 -9.86 -2.02
CA SER A 205 -3.30 -10.84 -2.85
C SER A 205 -2.92 -10.23 -4.21
N GLU A 206 -1.89 -10.79 -4.87
CA GLU A 206 -1.51 -10.38 -6.23
C GLU A 206 -2.58 -10.81 -7.26
N ASP A 207 -3.32 -11.88 -6.97
CA ASP A 207 -4.44 -12.34 -7.79
C ASP A 207 -5.57 -11.30 -7.79
N ASP A 208 -5.94 -10.75 -6.62
CA ASP A 208 -6.93 -9.67 -6.51
C ASP A 208 -6.46 -8.40 -7.22
N LEU A 209 -5.16 -8.08 -7.19
CA LEU A 209 -4.60 -6.95 -7.93
C LEU A 209 -4.76 -7.13 -9.44
N THR A 210 -4.48 -8.34 -9.93
CA THR A 210 -4.56 -8.68 -11.36
C THR A 210 -6.01 -8.74 -11.82
N ALA A 211 -6.89 -9.35 -11.04
CA ALA A 211 -8.32 -9.38 -11.32
C ALA A 211 -8.91 -7.96 -11.29
N GLY A 212 -8.53 -7.15 -10.30
CA GLY A 212 -8.96 -5.76 -10.17
C GLY A 212 -8.50 -4.88 -11.33
N SER A 213 -7.25 -5.04 -11.79
CA SER A 213 -6.73 -4.30 -12.94
C SER A 213 -7.44 -4.68 -14.24
N ASN A 214 -7.66 -5.97 -14.47
CA ASN A 214 -8.39 -6.45 -15.64
C ASN A 214 -9.86 -6.01 -15.62
N TRP A 215 -10.48 -5.94 -14.44
CA TRP A 215 -11.86 -5.48 -14.28
C TRP A 215 -12.02 -4.00 -14.59
N ILE A 216 -11.13 -3.16 -14.04
CA ILE A 216 -11.27 -1.70 -14.16
C ILE A 216 -10.88 -1.19 -15.54
N TYR A 217 -9.91 -1.82 -16.21
CA TYR A 217 -9.37 -1.33 -17.48
C TYR A 217 -10.42 -1.00 -18.56
N PRO A 218 -11.39 -1.88 -18.91
CA PRO A 218 -12.42 -1.56 -19.89
C PRO A 218 -13.33 -0.40 -19.45
N VAL A 219 -13.54 -0.22 -18.14
CA VAL A 219 -14.26 0.95 -17.60
C VAL A 219 -13.45 2.21 -17.89
N LEU A 220 -12.14 2.21 -17.62
CA LEU A 220 -11.29 3.37 -17.86
C LEU A 220 -11.23 3.76 -19.33
N GLN A 221 -11.16 2.79 -20.25
CA GLN A 221 -11.20 3.04 -21.69
C GLN A 221 -12.50 3.74 -22.11
N LYS A 222 -13.65 3.34 -21.55
CA LYS A 222 -14.94 3.98 -21.85
C LYS A 222 -14.99 5.44 -21.42
N PHE A 223 -14.27 5.81 -20.37
CA PHE A 223 -14.19 7.16 -19.82
C PHE A 223 -12.85 7.85 -20.14
N GLU A 224 -12.22 7.45 -21.23
CA GLU A 224 -11.06 8.15 -21.79
C GLU A 224 -11.43 9.60 -22.12
N LYS A 225 -10.61 10.54 -21.64
CA LYS A 225 -10.78 11.96 -21.94
C LYS A 225 -10.20 12.24 -23.32
N LYS A 226 -11.08 12.28 -24.33
CA LYS A 226 -10.71 12.73 -25.68
C LYS A 226 -10.10 14.12 -25.63
N SER A 227 -8.95 14.30 -26.28
CA SER A 227 -8.31 15.61 -26.38
C SER A 227 -9.20 16.54 -27.23
N MET A 228 -9.32 17.81 -26.84
CA MET A 228 -10.07 18.84 -27.57
C MET A 228 -9.62 19.01 -29.04
N SER A 229 -8.42 18.53 -29.39
CA SER A 229 -7.92 18.49 -30.77
C SER A 229 -8.68 17.54 -31.70
N GLU A 230 -9.42 16.55 -31.17
CA GLU A 230 -10.18 15.57 -31.96
C GLU A 230 -11.64 15.98 -32.21
N LEU A 231 -12.13 17.03 -31.54
CA LEU A 231 -13.51 17.53 -31.65
C LEU A 231 -13.65 18.70 -32.66
N LEU A 232 -12.58 19.06 -33.36
CA LEU A 232 -12.51 20.19 -34.29
C LEU A 232 -12.28 19.78 -35.76
N ILE A 233 -12.55 18.52 -36.13
CA ILE A 233 -12.54 18.05 -37.53
C ILE A 233 -13.97 17.74 -37.98
#